data_AF-A0AAW1J9T0-F1
#
_entry.id   AF-A0AAW1J9T0-F1
#
_cell.length_a   1.000
_cell.length_b   1.000
_cell.length_c   1.000
_cell.angle_alpha   90.00
_cell.angle_beta   90.00
_cell.angle_gamma   90.00
#
_symmetry.space_group_name_H-M   'P 1'
#
loop_
_entity.id
_entity.type
_entity.pdbx_description
1 polymer ?
#
loop_
_entity_poly.entity_id
_entity_poly.type
_entity_poly.pdbx_seq_one_letter_code
_entity_poly.pdbx_strand_id
1 'polypeptide(L)'
;MGVMRPKLVMKSIVPVVMAGVLGIYGLIIVVIISTGIKPKTKPNYVFDGYAHLSTGLACGLSGLSAGMAAIAVASDVGVRYQIHGFDFN
;
A
#
# COMPACT_ATOMS: atom_id res chain seq x y z
N MET A 1 -4.16 -23.36 -7.49
CA MET A 1 -3.49 -23.93 -8.68
C MET A 1 -2.01 -23.53 -8.75
N GLY A 2 -1.20 -23.85 -7.72
CA GLY A 2 0.26 -23.56 -7.72
C GLY A 2 1.14 -24.80 -7.89
N VAL A 3 0.56 -26.00 -7.75
CA VAL A 3 1.32 -27.26 -7.66
C VAL A 3 1.65 -27.88 -9.01
N MET A 4 0.96 -27.49 -10.10
CA MET A 4 1.21 -28.09 -11.43
C MET A 4 2.36 -27.44 -12.20
N ARG A 5 2.83 -26.24 -11.80
CA ARG A 5 3.91 -25.49 -12.49
C ARG A 5 4.66 -24.55 -11.53
N PRO A 6 5.78 -25.00 -10.92
CA PRO A 6 6.52 -24.20 -9.93
C PRO A 6 7.15 -22.92 -10.51
N LYS A 7 7.39 -22.86 -11.82
CA LYS A 7 7.86 -21.64 -12.52
C LYS A 7 6.88 -20.46 -12.41
N LEU A 8 5.57 -20.72 -12.32
CA LEU A 8 4.57 -19.65 -12.21
C LEU A 8 4.61 -18.98 -10.83
N VAL A 9 4.77 -19.78 -9.77
CA VAL A 9 4.84 -19.31 -8.37
C VAL A 9 5.94 -18.28 -8.16
N MET A 10 7.10 -18.49 -8.78
CA MET A 10 8.26 -17.61 -8.63
C MET A 10 8.07 -16.23 -9.25
N LYS A 11 7.24 -16.11 -10.29
CA LYS A 11 6.92 -14.84 -10.96
C LYS A 11 5.65 -14.17 -10.37
N SER A 12 4.84 -14.92 -9.62
CA SER A 12 3.71 -14.40 -8.83
C SER A 12 4.12 -13.73 -7.50
N ILE A 13 5.42 -13.60 -7.20
CA ILE A 13 5.90 -12.90 -5.99
C ILE A 13 5.96 -11.38 -6.17
N VAL A 14 6.05 -10.90 -7.41
CA VAL A 14 6.13 -9.47 -7.75
C VAL A 14 4.95 -8.66 -7.21
N PRO A 15 3.67 -9.11 -7.34
CA PRO A 15 2.52 -8.42 -6.75
C PRO A 15 2.56 -8.36 -5.22
N VAL A 16 3.13 -9.39 -4.57
CA VAL A 16 3.24 -9.45 -3.10
C VAL A 16 4.19 -8.37 -2.61
N VAL A 17 5.33 -8.18 -3.29
CA VAL A 17 6.29 -7.12 -2.96
C VAL A 17 5.65 -5.74 -3.16
N MET A 18 4.88 -5.55 -4.24
CA MET A 18 4.22 -4.26 -4.50
C MET A 18 3.14 -3.91 -3.47
N ALA A 19 2.45 -4.92 -2.91
CA ALA A 19 1.55 -4.72 -1.76
C ALA A 19 2.31 -4.34 -0.48
N GLY A 20 3.49 -4.94 -0.26
CA GLY A 20 4.33 -4.65 0.89
C GLY A 20 4.82 -3.20 0.92
N VAL A 21 5.32 -2.68 -0.20
CA VAL A 21 5.88 -1.31 -0.26
C VAL A 21 4.82 -0.24 0.00
N LEU A 22 3.57 -0.46 -0.44
CA LEU A 22 2.45 0.45 -0.14
C LEU A 22 2.22 0.64 1.38
N GLY A 23 2.39 -0.42 2.16
CA GLY A 23 2.30 -0.37 3.62
C GLY A 23 3.43 0.43 4.27
N ILE A 24 4.65 0.34 3.72
CA ILE A 24 5.81 1.08 4.22
C ILE A 24 5.62 2.58 3.99
N TYR A 25 5.05 3.00 2.86
CA TYR A 25 4.74 4.41 2.61
C TYR A 25 3.79 5.01 3.65
N GLY A 26 2.75 4.26 4.08
CA GLY A 26 1.85 4.70 5.15
C GLY A 26 2.54 4.83 6.51
N LEU A 27 3.46 3.91 6.83
CA LEU A 27 4.24 3.94 8.06
C LEU A 27 5.18 5.16 8.13
N ILE A 28 5.85 5.48 7.01
CA ILE A 28 6.75 6.64 6.92
C ILE A 28 5.99 7.94 7.18
N ILE A 29 4.80 8.09 6.59
CA ILE A 29 3.97 9.30 6.75
C ILE A 29 3.53 9.48 8.21
N VAL A 30 3.16 8.40 8.90
CA VAL A 30 2.85 8.42 10.34
C VAL A 30 4.05 8.85 11.18
N VAL A 31 5.25 8.34 10.88
CA VAL A 31 6.47 8.71 11.61
C VAL A 31 6.80 10.20 11.43
N ILE A 32 6.72 10.71 10.21
CA ILE A 32 6.98 12.13 9.92
C ILE A 32 6.02 13.02 10.73
N ILE A 33 4.72 12.69 10.71
CA ILE A 33 3.71 13.40 11.49
C ILE A 33 4.02 13.35 12.99
N SER A 34 4.35 12.17 13.52
CA SER A 34 4.67 11.99 14.94
C SER A 34 5.88 12.82 15.38
N THR A 35 6.92 12.90 14.55
CA THR A 35 8.10 13.74 14.83
C THR A 35 7.83 15.24 14.72
N GLY A 36 6.77 15.64 14.00
CA GLY A 36 6.36 17.04 13.83
C GLY A 36 5.55 17.62 14.99
N ILE A 37 4.99 16.77 15.87
CA ILE A 37 4.17 17.21 17.01
C ILE A 37 5.09 17.79 18.10
N LYS A 38 5.08 19.12 18.26
CA LYS A 38 5.80 19.83 19.33
C LYS A 38 4.81 20.26 20.43
N PRO A 39 4.78 19.61 21.61
CA PRO A 39 3.67 19.73 22.56
C PRO A 39 3.68 20.98 23.47
N LYS A 40 4.30 22.12 23.13
CA LYS A 40 4.50 23.19 24.13
C LYS A 40 4.25 24.66 23.75
N THR A 41 3.82 25.03 22.54
CA THR A 41 3.85 26.49 22.21
C THR A 41 2.89 26.99 21.12
N LYS A 42 1.78 26.30 20.82
CA LYS A 42 0.83 26.78 19.80
C LYS A 42 -0.57 27.01 20.38
N PRO A 43 -1.19 28.18 20.14
CA PRO A 43 -2.57 28.46 20.55
C PRO A 43 -3.63 27.59 19.83
N ASN A 44 -3.25 26.87 18.76
CA ASN A 44 -4.17 26.11 17.90
C ASN A 44 -4.05 24.57 18.06
N TYR A 45 -3.85 24.05 19.28
CA TYR A 45 -3.64 22.61 19.51
C TYR A 45 -4.80 21.74 18.98
N VAL A 46 -6.04 22.23 19.07
CA VAL A 46 -7.24 21.51 18.61
C VAL A 46 -7.25 21.38 17.08
N PHE A 47 -6.86 22.46 16.38
CA PHE A 47 -6.80 22.46 14.91
C PHE A 47 -5.65 21.59 14.39
N ASP A 48 -4.49 21.62 15.05
CA ASP A 48 -3.34 20.74 14.75
C ASP A 48 -3.73 19.26 14.98
N GLY A 49 -4.48 18.96 16.04
CA GLY A 49 -5.00 17.62 16.34
C GLY A 49 -5.95 17.09 15.25
N TYR A 50 -6.92 17.89 14.80
CA TYR A 50 -7.81 17.51 13.70
C TYR A 50 -7.06 17.38 12.36
N ALA A 51 -6.07 18.23 12.11
CA ALA A 51 -5.25 18.16 10.90
C ALA A 51 -4.42 16.86 10.86
N HIS A 52 -3.84 16.43 11.98
CA HIS A 52 -3.12 15.16 12.09
C HIS A 52 -4.04 13.94 11.92
N LEU A 53 -5.23 13.97 12.52
CA LEU A 53 -6.24 12.92 12.35
C LEU A 53 -6.69 12.80 10.88
N SER A 54 -7.01 13.94 10.25
CA SER A 54 -7.45 14.00 8.85
C SER A 54 -6.38 13.51 7.89
N THR A 55 -5.12 13.91 8.11
CA THR A 55 -3.99 13.45 7.28
C THR A 55 -3.80 11.93 7.36
N GLY A 56 -3.88 11.35 8.57
CA GLY A 56 -3.79 9.90 8.75
C GLY A 56 -4.93 9.15 8.05
N LEU A 57 -6.16 9.68 8.15
CA LEU A 57 -7.34 9.06 7.56
C LEU A 57 -7.33 9.15 6.01
N ALA A 58 -6.96 10.31 5.46
CA ALA A 58 -6.83 10.52 4.02
C ALA A 58 -5.74 9.63 3.38
N CYS A 59 -4.57 9.55 4.01
CA CYS A 59 -3.48 8.69 3.56
C CYS A 59 -3.83 7.20 3.70
N GLY A 60 -4.51 6.81 4.78
CA GLY A 60 -4.93 5.42 5.00
C GLY A 60 -5.97 4.94 3.97
N LEU A 61 -6.99 5.75 3.70
CA LEU A 61 -8.03 5.42 2.71
C LEU A 61 -7.48 5.39 1.27
N SER A 62 -6.57 6.30 0.92
CA SER A 62 -5.93 6.28 -0.40
C SER A 62 -5.03 5.05 -0.59
N GLY A 63 -4.27 4.65 0.44
CA GLY A 63 -3.50 3.41 0.42
C GLY A 63 -4.37 2.15 0.30
N LEU A 64 -5.51 2.10 1.00
CA LEU A 64 -6.48 1.02 0.90
C LEU A 64 -7.08 0.94 -0.52
N SER A 65 -7.49 2.08 -1.07
CA SER A 65 -8.07 2.16 -2.43
C SER A 65 -7.06 1.78 -3.50
N ALA A 66 -5.82 2.28 -3.41
CA ALA A 66 -4.76 1.93 -4.34
C ALA A 66 -4.38 0.44 -4.26
N GLY A 67 -4.29 -0.13 -3.06
CA GLY A 67 -4.03 -1.56 -2.88
C GLY A 67 -5.12 -2.45 -3.48
N MET A 68 -6.40 -2.09 -3.26
CA MET A 68 -7.52 -2.87 -3.79
C MET A 68 -7.66 -2.70 -5.31
N ALA A 69 -7.65 -1.46 -5.81
CA ALA A 69 -7.91 -1.18 -7.22
C ALA A 69 -6.74 -1.60 -8.13
N ALA A 70 -5.49 -1.35 -7.70
CA ALA A 70 -4.33 -1.63 -8.54
C ALA A 70 -3.80 -3.05 -8.34
N ILE A 71 -3.68 -3.53 -7.10
CA ILE A 71 -2.98 -4.80 -6.83
C ILE A 71 -3.97 -5.96 -6.81
N ALA A 72 -5.11 -5.85 -6.14
CA ALA A 72 -6.06 -6.96 -6.07
C ALA A 72 -6.65 -7.30 -7.45
N VAL A 73 -7.06 -6.28 -8.23
CA VAL A 73 -7.60 -6.52 -9.58
C VAL A 73 -6.50 -6.96 -10.55
N ALA A 74 -5.38 -6.24 -10.62
CA ALA A 74 -4.33 -6.57 -11.59
C ALA A 74 -3.65 -7.91 -11.29
N SER A 75 -3.57 -8.35 -10.03
CA SER A 75 -3.02 -9.66 -9.68
C SER A 75 -3.95 -10.81 -10.08
N ASP A 76 -5.28 -10.65 -9.99
CA ASP A 76 -6.23 -11.67 -10.47
C ASP A 76 -6.10 -11.87 -11.98
N VAL A 77 -6.07 -10.78 -12.76
CA VAL A 77 -5.86 -10.86 -14.21
C VAL A 77 -4.45 -11.33 -14.54
N GLY A 78 -3.43 -10.84 -13.83
CA GLY A 78 -2.02 -11.20 -14.04
C GLY A 78 -1.78 -12.70 -13.90
N VAL A 79 -2.36 -13.34 -12.87
CA VAL A 79 -2.29 -14.79 -12.68
C VAL A 79 -3.02 -15.52 -13.81
N ARG A 80 -4.15 -14.99 -14.33
CA ARG A 80 -4.88 -15.54 -15.49
C ARG A 80 -4.14 -15.39 -16.82
N TYR A 81 -3.36 -14.32 -17.01
CA TYR A 81 -2.51 -14.17 -18.20
C TYR A 81 -1.28 -15.07 -18.15
N GLN A 82 -0.71 -15.26 -16.96
CA GLN A 82 0.45 -16.12 -16.73
C GLN A 82 0.17 -17.59 -17.10
N ILE A 83 -1.04 -18.08 -16.86
CA ILE A 83 -1.48 -19.42 -17.27
C ILE A 83 -1.75 -19.55 -18.79
N HIS A 84 -2.09 -18.45 -19.48
CA HIS A 84 -2.30 -18.43 -20.95
C HIS A 84 -0.99 -18.23 -21.74
N GLY A 85 0.17 -18.23 -21.08
CA GLY A 85 1.47 -18.20 -21.75
C GLY A 85 1.98 -16.81 -22.16
N PHE A 86 1.35 -15.73 -21.68
CA PHE A 86 1.88 -14.38 -21.86
C PHE A 86 3.00 -14.14 -20.83
N ASP A 87 4.25 -14.33 -21.24
CA ASP A 87 5.41 -13.97 -20.46
C ASP A 87 5.75 -12.51 -20.75
N PHE A 88 5.51 -11.62 -19.78
CA PHE A 88 6.11 -10.28 -19.80
C PHE A 88 7.63 -10.48 -19.72
N ASN A 89 8.30 -10.34 -20.87
CA ASN A 89 9.76 -10.21 -21.00
C ASN A 89 10.14 -8.74 -20.78
#